data_AF-G3JUW3-F1
#
_entry.id   AF-G3JUW3-F1
#
_cell.length_a   1.000
_cell.length_b   1.000
_cell.length_c   1.000
_cell.angle_alpha   90.00
_cell.angle_beta   90.00
_cell.angle_gamma   90.00
#
_symmetry.space_group_name_H-M   'P 1'
#
loop_
_entity.id
_entity.type
_entity.pdbx_description
1 polymer ?
#
loop_
_entity_poly.entity_id
_entity_poly.type
_entity_poly.pdbx_seq_one_letter_code
_entity_poly.pdbx_strand_id
1 'polypeptide(L)'
;MAQPTTATGEAEVQAFLARHPEILVGREAHEKAEEDAGGDTFSIVNKPFDNVVMYQNFNADTLERVSVAVLIDDQKALDYYKKYNKDDAEPEPEAKSCPGCGAGSSRAGLEGPERFLMERVVKCTCPKAPAGRMWSA
;
A
#
# COMPACT_ATOMS: atom_id res chain seq x y z
N MET A 1 -24.77 -18.30 12.01
CA MET A 1 -23.55 -18.99 11.56
C MET A 1 -22.46 -17.94 11.53
N ALA A 2 -21.50 -18.00 12.45
CA ALA A 2 -20.39 -17.06 12.50
C ALA A 2 -19.42 -17.40 11.36
N GLN A 3 -19.11 -16.41 10.52
CA GLN A 3 -18.03 -16.55 9.54
C GLN A 3 -16.73 -16.82 10.31
N PRO A 4 -15.87 -17.73 9.84
CA PRO A 4 -14.55 -17.89 10.44
C PRO A 4 -13.75 -16.63 10.13
N THR A 5 -13.52 -15.81 11.15
CA THR A 5 -12.49 -14.78 11.11
C THR A 5 -11.17 -15.52 10.98
N THR A 6 -10.71 -15.74 9.75
CA THR A 6 -9.35 -16.18 9.49
C THR A 6 -8.46 -15.08 10.04
N ALA A 7 -7.96 -15.26 11.26
CA ALA A 7 -6.71 -14.66 11.66
C ALA A 7 -5.74 -15.02 10.52
N THR A 8 -5.41 -14.05 9.67
CA THR A 8 -4.33 -14.22 8.71
C THR A 8 -3.16 -14.78 9.51
N GLY A 9 -2.68 -15.95 9.11
CA GLY A 9 -1.74 -16.69 9.96
C GLY A 9 -0.49 -15.85 10.16
N GLU A 10 0.04 -15.80 11.38
CA GLU A 10 1.36 -15.22 11.66
C GLU A 10 2.41 -15.76 10.67
N ALA A 11 2.27 -17.04 10.27
CA ALA A 11 3.08 -17.68 9.24
C ALA A 11 3.00 -17.01 7.86
N GLU A 12 1.84 -16.53 7.42
CA GLU A 12 1.68 -15.84 6.13
C GLU A 12 2.32 -14.45 6.15
N VAL A 13 2.17 -13.74 7.26
CA VAL A 13 2.83 -12.44 7.49
C VAL A 13 4.35 -12.63 7.50
N GLN A 14 4.87 -13.62 8.23
CA GLN A 14 6.30 -13.91 8.27
C GLN A 14 6.84 -14.34 6.90
N ALA A 15 6.09 -15.16 6.14
CA ALA A 15 6.48 -15.55 4.80
C ALA A 15 6.51 -14.37 3.81
N PHE A 16 5.60 -13.41 3.97
CA PHE A 16 5.62 -12.17 3.19
C PHE A 16 6.85 -11.31 3.55
N LEU A 17 7.10 -11.06 4.83
CA LEU A 17 8.26 -10.27 5.27
C LEU A 17 9.59 -10.92 4.89
N ALA A 18 9.69 -12.25 4.95
CA ALA A 18 10.89 -12.97 4.55
C ALA A 18 11.22 -12.84 3.04
N ARG A 19 10.20 -12.62 2.20
CA ARG A 19 10.40 -12.36 0.75
C ARG A 19 10.76 -10.92 0.44
N HIS A 20 10.46 -9.99 1.35
CA HIS A 20 10.64 -8.54 1.18
C HIS A 20 11.46 -7.96 2.33
N PRO A 21 12.78 -8.25 2.37
CA PRO A 21 13.65 -7.80 3.44
C PRO A 21 13.81 -6.28 3.52
N GLU A 22 13.39 -5.53 2.49
CA GLU A 22 13.33 -4.08 2.51
C GLU A 22 12.19 -3.51 3.37
N ILE A 23 11.22 -4.34 3.77
CA ILE A 23 10.10 -3.92 4.62
C ILE A 23 10.58 -3.73 6.05
N LEU A 24 10.47 -2.49 6.52
CA LEU A 24 10.73 -2.14 7.90
C LEU A 24 9.58 -2.59 8.79
N VAL A 25 9.87 -3.13 9.97
CA VAL A 25 8.84 -3.68 10.87
C VAL A 25 8.83 -2.89 12.18
N GLY A 26 7.64 -2.42 12.55
CA GLY A 26 7.39 -1.77 13.84
C GLY A 26 7.45 -0.25 13.79
N ARG A 27 6.94 0.36 14.88
CA ARG A 27 6.70 1.80 14.98
C ARG A 27 7.97 2.64 14.91
N GLU A 28 9.00 2.27 15.65
CA GLU A 28 10.26 2.99 15.66
C GLU A 28 10.92 3.02 14.27
N ALA A 29 10.89 1.88 13.55
CA ALA A 29 11.43 1.79 12.21
C ALA A 29 10.62 2.63 11.21
N HIS A 30 9.30 2.66 11.35
CA HIS A 30 8.43 3.54 10.56
C HIS A 30 8.72 5.02 10.82
N GLU A 31 8.73 5.45 12.09
CA GLU A 31 8.97 6.84 12.49
C GLU A 31 10.34 7.33 12.00
N LYS A 32 11.37 6.49 12.14
CA LYS A 32 12.70 6.78 11.62
C LYS A 32 12.71 6.89 10.09
N ALA A 33 12.02 5.99 9.39
CA ALA A 33 11.96 6.02 7.93
C ALA A 33 11.20 7.24 7.39
N GLU A 34 10.23 7.77 8.14
CA GLU A 34 9.58 9.04 7.80
C GLU A 34 10.52 10.23 8.01
N GLU A 35 11.30 10.24 9.10
CA GLU A 35 12.32 11.27 9.35
C GLU A 35 13.43 11.25 8.29
N ASP A 36 13.97 10.06 8.00
CA ASP A 36 15.06 9.84 7.03
C ASP A 36 14.62 10.14 5.60
N ALA A 37 13.35 9.88 5.25
CA ALA A 37 12.83 10.18 3.91
C ALA A 37 12.98 11.67 3.58
N GLY A 38 12.71 12.55 4.56
CA GLY A 38 12.84 14.00 4.41
C GLY A 38 12.09 14.60 3.22
N GLY A 39 12.02 15.93 3.14
CA GLY A 39 11.50 16.62 1.95
C GLY A 39 10.01 16.38 1.64
N ASP A 40 9.63 16.62 0.38
CA ASP A 40 8.25 16.52 -0.10
C ASP A 40 7.91 15.08 -0.51
N THR A 41 7.22 14.37 0.38
CA THR A 41 6.81 12.97 0.17
C THR A 41 5.31 12.81 0.34
N PHE A 42 4.76 11.75 -0.24
CA PHE A 42 3.40 11.32 0.02
C PHE A 42 3.37 9.83 0.36
N SER A 43 2.36 9.45 1.15
CA SER A 43 2.22 8.09 1.66
C SER A 43 1.02 7.41 1.04
N ILE A 44 1.18 6.14 0.69
CA ILE A 44 0.08 5.21 0.43
C ILE A 44 0.00 4.24 1.60
N VAL A 45 -1.17 4.15 2.21
CA VAL A 45 -1.43 3.25 3.33
C VAL A 45 -2.35 2.12 2.86
N ASN A 46 -1.89 0.88 2.97
CA ASN A 46 -2.62 -0.32 2.57
C ASN A 46 -2.74 -1.30 3.74
N LYS A 47 -3.70 -2.23 3.63
CA LYS A 47 -3.91 -3.29 4.62
C LYS A 47 -3.74 -4.68 3.95
N PRO A 48 -2.49 -5.17 3.78
CA PRO A 48 -2.24 -6.45 3.11
C PRO A 48 -2.77 -7.66 3.89
N PHE A 49 -2.90 -7.53 5.21
CA PHE A 49 -3.43 -8.56 6.10
C PHE A 49 -4.26 -7.93 7.21
N ASP A 50 -5.10 -8.72 7.90
CA ASP A 50 -6.07 -8.14 8.83
C ASP A 50 -5.45 -7.43 10.04
N ASN A 51 -4.28 -7.86 10.47
CA ASN A 51 -3.51 -7.28 11.55
C ASN A 51 -2.32 -6.42 11.09
N VAL A 52 -2.16 -6.18 9.79
CA VAL A 52 -1.02 -5.44 9.24
C VAL A 52 -1.47 -4.16 8.56
N VAL A 53 -0.95 -3.03 9.03
CA VAL A 53 -1.03 -1.74 8.33
C VAL A 53 0.31 -1.45 7.68
N MET A 54 0.31 -1.26 6.36
CA MET A 54 1.52 -0.99 5.58
C MET A 54 1.53 0.46 5.12
N TYR A 55 2.61 1.16 5.45
CA TYR A 55 2.91 2.52 5.00
C TYR A 55 3.97 2.46 3.91
N GLN A 56 3.71 3.09 2.78
CA GLN A 56 4.68 3.24 1.69
C GLN A 56 4.85 4.72 1.38
N ASN A 57 6.06 5.23 1.53
CA ASN A 57 6.38 6.61 1.25
C ASN A 57 7.03 6.72 -0.12
N PHE A 58 6.66 7.74 -0.86
CA PHE A 58 7.15 8.01 -2.20
C PHE A 58 7.65 9.45 -2.29
N ASN A 59 8.71 9.64 -3.07
CA ASN A 59 9.18 10.98 -3.42
C ASN A 59 8.13 11.65 -4.34
N ALA A 60 7.73 12.89 -4.03
CA ALA A 60 6.68 13.58 -4.78
C ALA A 60 7.06 13.93 -6.24
N ASP A 61 8.37 14.10 -6.51
CA ASP A 61 8.91 14.44 -7.82
C ASP A 61 9.17 13.20 -8.69
N THR A 62 9.90 12.22 -8.15
CA THR A 62 10.31 11.02 -8.92
C THR A 62 9.23 9.93 -8.94
N LEU A 63 8.33 9.95 -7.94
CA LEU A 63 7.29 8.95 -7.71
C LEU A 63 7.82 7.56 -7.35
N GLU A 64 9.09 7.46 -7.01
CA GLU A 64 9.72 6.22 -6.56
C GLU A 64 9.51 6.04 -5.06
N ARG A 65 9.34 4.78 -4.64
CA ARG A 65 9.21 4.42 -3.23
C ARG A 65 10.54 4.68 -2.53
N VAL A 66 10.50 5.50 -1.48
CA VAL A 66 11.66 5.81 -0.64
C VAL A 66 11.70 4.94 0.62
N SER A 67 10.53 4.54 1.14
CA SER A 67 10.46 3.60 2.26
C SER A 67 9.16 2.81 2.28
N VAL A 68 9.21 1.62 2.87
CA VAL A 68 8.04 0.80 3.21
C VAL A 68 8.20 0.28 4.63
N ALA A 69 7.15 0.45 5.43
CA ALA A 69 7.09 -0.04 6.79
C ALA A 69 5.75 -0.73 7.06
N VAL A 70 5.77 -1.75 7.90
CA VAL A 70 4.57 -2.42 8.41
C VAL A 70 4.45 -2.29 9.91
N LEU A 71 3.22 -2.05 10.37
CA LEU A 71 2.84 -2.08 11.77
C LEU A 71 1.91 -3.28 11.96
N ILE A 72 2.38 -4.26 12.74
CA ILE A 72 1.69 -5.52 13.01
C ILE A 72 1.02 -5.42 14.38
N ASP A 73 -0.26 -5.75 14.45
CA ASP A 73 -1.07 -5.70 15.67
C ASP A 73 -1.05 -4.33 16.39
N ASP A 74 -0.81 -3.25 15.64
CA ASP A 74 -0.77 -1.89 16.16
C ASP A 74 -2.16 -1.24 16.09
N GLN A 75 -2.83 -1.14 17.24
CA GLN A 75 -4.18 -0.60 17.33
C GLN A 75 -4.27 0.86 16.87
N LYS A 76 -3.24 1.68 17.15
CA LYS A 76 -3.24 3.09 16.76
C LYS A 76 -3.17 3.24 15.24
N ALA A 77 -2.38 2.39 14.56
CA ALA A 77 -2.30 2.33 13.11
C ALA A 77 -3.63 1.87 12.50
N LEU A 78 -4.26 0.84 13.08
CA LEU A 78 -5.57 0.35 12.63
C LEU A 78 -6.66 1.41 12.76
N ASP A 79 -6.69 2.13 13.88
CA ASP A 79 -7.67 3.19 14.10
C ASP A 79 -7.46 4.37 13.14
N TYR A 80 -6.20 4.73 12.87
CA TYR A 80 -5.86 5.71 11.85
C TYR A 80 -6.35 5.27 10.46
N TYR A 81 -6.02 4.04 10.05
CA TYR A 81 -6.46 3.47 8.77
C TYR A 81 -7.98 3.52 8.63
N LYS A 82 -8.72 3.03 9.64
CA LYS A 82 -10.19 3.03 9.63
C LYS A 82 -10.80 4.43 9.58
N LYS A 83 -10.13 5.43 10.17
CA LYS A 83 -10.63 6.80 10.20
C LYS A 83 -10.50 7.49 8.84
N TYR A 84 -9.40 7.27 8.13
CA TYR A 84 -9.06 8.01 6.91
C TYR A 84 -9.27 7.22 5.62
N ASN A 85 -9.18 5.89 5.66
CA ASN A 85 -9.38 5.01 4.51
C ASN A 85 -10.73 4.29 4.59
N LYS A 86 -11.80 5.01 4.91
CA LYS A 86 -13.16 4.43 4.89
C LYS A 86 -13.54 4.02 3.47
N ASP A 87 -13.39 2.74 3.17
CA ASP A 87 -14.00 2.03 2.04
C ASP A 87 -15.52 1.88 2.24
N ASP A 88 -16.25 2.99 2.43
CA ASP A 88 -17.73 2.99 2.31
C ASP A 88 -18.18 2.90 0.83
N ALA A 89 -17.24 2.84 -0.11
CA ALA A 89 -17.51 2.51 -1.50
C ALA A 89 -17.46 0.99 -1.68
N GLU A 90 -18.51 0.40 -2.27
CA GLU A 90 -18.45 -0.96 -2.80
C GLU A 90 -17.15 -1.16 -3.59
N PRO A 91 -16.51 -2.33 -3.53
CA PRO A 91 -15.28 -2.58 -4.25
C PRO A 91 -15.54 -2.38 -5.75
N GLU A 92 -15.24 -1.18 -6.25
CA GLU A 92 -15.27 -0.93 -7.67
C GLU A 92 -14.26 -1.90 -8.29
N PRO A 93 -14.60 -2.54 -9.43
CA PRO A 93 -13.64 -3.40 -10.10
C PRO A 93 -12.38 -2.58 -10.32
N GLU A 94 -11.29 -2.95 -9.62
CA GLU A 94 -10.01 -2.27 -9.68
C GLU A 94 -9.64 -2.17 -11.16
N ALA A 95 -9.75 -0.98 -11.74
CA ALA A 95 -9.53 -0.83 -13.16
C ALA A 95 -8.09 -1.25 -13.44
N LYS A 96 -7.92 -2.35 -14.16
CA LYS A 96 -6.64 -3.04 -14.34
C LYS A 96 -5.55 -2.17 -14.94
N SER A 97 -5.93 -1.06 -15.58
CA SER A 97 -5.05 0.00 -16.04
C SER A 97 -5.89 1.16 -16.58
N CYS A 98 -5.26 2.32 -16.76
CA CYS A 98 -5.82 3.36 -17.61
C CYS A 98 -5.84 2.89 -19.08
N PRO A 99 -7.01 2.82 -19.73
CA PRO A 99 -7.11 2.37 -21.12
C PRO A 99 -6.43 3.30 -22.13
N GLY A 100 -6.11 4.55 -21.74
CA GLY A 100 -5.48 5.53 -22.63
C GLY A 100 -3.95 5.50 -22.65
N CYS A 101 -3.29 5.11 -21.55
CA CYS A 101 -1.81 5.09 -21.46
C CYS A 101 -1.23 3.81 -20.87
N GLY A 102 -2.05 2.85 -20.44
CA GLY A 102 -1.59 1.58 -19.87
C GLY A 102 -1.07 1.67 -18.42
N ALA A 103 -1.07 2.86 -17.81
CA ALA A 103 -0.71 3.03 -16.39
C ALA A 103 -1.56 2.13 -15.48
N GLY A 104 -0.94 1.36 -14.58
CA GLY A 104 -1.62 0.41 -13.68
C GLY A 104 -1.66 -1.05 -14.15
N SER A 105 -1.15 -1.39 -15.33
CA SER A 105 -1.28 -2.73 -15.94
C SER A 105 -0.37 -3.82 -15.37
N SER A 106 0.74 -3.46 -14.74
CA SER A 106 1.79 -4.38 -14.26
C SER A 106 1.37 -5.22 -13.04
N ARG A 107 0.45 -4.69 -12.20
CA ARG A 107 -0.01 -5.39 -10.98
C ARG A 107 -1.25 -6.25 -11.16
N ALA A 108 -1.94 -6.18 -12.31
CA ALA A 108 -3.20 -6.91 -12.53
C ALA A 108 -3.05 -8.45 -12.49
N GLY A 109 -1.82 -8.98 -12.52
CA GLY A 109 -1.51 -10.41 -12.37
C GLY A 109 -0.95 -10.82 -11.00
N LEU A 110 -0.78 -9.88 -10.05
CA LEU A 110 -0.30 -10.18 -8.71
C LEU A 110 -1.48 -10.49 -7.78
N GLU A 111 -1.39 -11.60 -7.04
CA GLU A 111 -2.39 -12.03 -6.07
C GLU A 111 -1.88 -11.82 -4.63
N GLY A 112 -2.81 -11.77 -3.67
CA GLY A 112 -2.47 -11.70 -2.25
C GLY A 112 -1.78 -10.39 -1.83
N PRO A 113 -0.89 -10.39 -0.83
CA PRO A 113 -0.28 -9.18 -0.27
C PRO A 113 0.66 -8.46 -1.25
N GLU A 114 1.19 -9.18 -2.24
CA GLU A 114 2.14 -8.69 -3.26
C GLU A 114 1.54 -7.57 -4.11
N ARG A 115 0.21 -7.60 -4.33
CA ARG A 115 -0.50 -6.57 -5.11
C ARG A 115 -0.45 -5.18 -4.46
N PHE A 116 -0.18 -5.11 -3.15
CA PHE A 116 -0.14 -3.85 -2.41
C PHE A 116 1.26 -3.24 -2.34
N LEU A 117 2.31 -4.03 -2.53
CA LEU A 117 3.69 -3.55 -2.41
C LEU A 117 4.11 -2.90 -3.71
N MET A 118 4.43 -1.60 -3.72
CA MET A 118 4.69 -0.78 -4.91
C MET A 118 6.09 -0.17 -4.91
N GLU A 119 6.86 -0.37 -5.97
CA GLU A 119 8.21 0.23 -6.09
C GLU A 119 8.16 1.66 -6.64
N ARG A 120 7.14 1.97 -7.43
CA ARG A 120 6.94 3.27 -8.06
C ARG A 120 5.47 3.48 -8.39
N VAL A 121 5.05 4.74 -8.42
CA VAL A 121 3.76 5.14 -8.99
C VAL A 121 3.96 5.94 -10.28
N VAL A 122 2.96 5.88 -11.15
CA VAL A 122 2.90 6.63 -12.40
C VAL A 122 1.66 7.53 -12.40
N LYS A 123 1.88 8.79 -12.78
CA LYS A 123 0.78 9.71 -13.06
C LYS A 123 0.18 9.33 -14.41
N CYS A 124 -1.13 9.14 -14.44
CA CYS A 124 -1.82 9.01 -15.70
C CYS A 124 -1.86 10.37 -16.41
N THR A 125 -1.26 10.45 -17.60
CA THR A 125 -1.19 11.69 -18.41
C THR A 125 -2.32 11.79 -19.45
N CYS A 126 -3.30 10.88 -19.42
CA CYS A 126 -4.39 10.90 -20.38
C CYS A 126 -5.35 12.09 -20.16
N PRO A 127 -5.88 12.71 -21.23
CA PRO A 127 -6.85 13.81 -21.12
C PRO A 127 -8.15 13.43 -20.40
N LYS A 128 -8.48 12.13 -20.40
CA LYS A 128 -9.69 11.57 -19.76
C LYS A 128 -9.40 10.95 -18.39
N ALA A 129 -8.16 11.01 -17.91
CA ALA A 129 -7.85 10.52 -16.57
C ALA A 129 -8.50 11.46 -15.54
N PRO A 130 -9.16 10.94 -14.50
CA PRO A 130 -9.53 11.77 -13.38
C PRO A 130 -8.25 12.40 -12.82
N ALA A 131 -8.19 13.73 -12.78
CA ALA A 131 -7.04 14.44 -12.24
C ALA A 131 -6.73 13.92 -10.82
N GLY A 132 -5.49 13.51 -10.59
CA GLY A 132 -5.03 13.00 -9.29
C GLY A 132 -5.08 11.47 -9.10
N ARG A 133 -5.57 10.66 -10.06
CA ARG A 133 -5.38 9.20 -9.97
C ARG A 133 -3.93 8.81 -10.31
N MET A 134 -3.20 8.39 -9.29
CA MET A 134 -1.90 7.71 -9.43
C MET A 134 -2.13 6.21 -9.56
N TRP A 135 -1.35 5.56 -10.41
CA TRP A 135 -1.38 4.11 -10.60
C TRP A 135 -0.05 3.52 -10.16
N SER A 136 -0.06 2.25 -9.76
CA SER A 136 1.18 1.50 -9.67
C SER A 136 1.89 1.44 -11.03
N ALA A 137 3.20 1.65 -11.01
CA ALA A 137 4.07 1.37 -12.16
C ALA A 137 4.34 -0.14 -12.26
#